data_AF-X1W082-F1
#
_entry.id   AF-X1W082-F1
#
_cell.length_a   1.000
_cell.length_b   1.000
_cell.length_c   1.000
_cell.angle_alpha   90.00
_cell.angle_beta   90.00
_cell.angle_gamma   90.00
#
_symmetry.space_group_name_H-M   'P 1'
#
loop_
_entity.id
_entity.type
_entity.pdbx_description
1 polymer ?
#
loop_
_entity_poly.entity_id
_entity_poly.type
_entity_poly.pdbx_seq_one_letter_code
_entity_poly.pdbx_strand_id
1 'polypeptide(L)' 'MSNICPYCGCEMDYLEVVKEEITWNGESWQKDDKAVRAIRCPECSDELDTGDLALLGVPVEIIVG' A
#
# COMPACT_ATOMS: atom_id res chain seq x y z
N MET A 1 15.31 -9.83 -9.15
CA MET A 1 14.15 -9.23 -8.48
C MET A 1 13.73 -8.08 -9.35
N SER A 2 12.47 -8.07 -9.81
CA SER A 2 11.92 -6.94 -10.56
C SER A 2 11.09 -6.11 -9.61
N ASN A 3 11.44 -4.83 -9.47
CA ASN A 3 10.67 -3.82 -8.76
C ASN A 3 9.43 -3.38 -9.57
N ILE A 4 8.76 -4.31 -10.22
CA ILE A 4 7.64 -4.02 -11.11
C ILE A 4 6.32 -4.30 -10.39
N CYS A 5 5.41 -3.34 -10.42
CA CYS A 5 4.08 -3.51 -9.84
C CYS A 5 3.33 -4.65 -10.54
N PRO A 6 2.80 -5.64 -9.79
CA PRO A 6 2.09 -6.77 -10.39
C PRO A 6 0.75 -6.38 -11.03
N TYR A 7 0.21 -5.20 -10.69
CA TYR A 7 -1.10 -4.73 -11.17
C TYR A 7 -1.00 -3.84 -12.40
N CYS A 8 -0.16 -2.79 -12.36
CA CYS A 8 -0.06 -1.82 -13.45
C CYS A 8 1.21 -1.97 -14.31
N GLY A 9 2.16 -2.82 -13.90
CA GLY A 9 3.39 -3.06 -14.65
C GLY A 9 4.40 -1.90 -14.63
N CYS A 10 4.19 -0.88 -13.80
CA CYS A 10 5.14 0.20 -13.63
C CYS A 10 6.39 -0.26 -12.87
N GLU A 11 7.53 0.34 -13.17
CA GLU A 11 8.72 0.24 -12.34
C GLU A 11 8.53 1.08 -11.07
N MET A 12 8.87 0.54 -9.90
CA MET A 12 8.68 1.17 -8.61
C MET A 12 10.02 1.39 -7.92
N ASP A 13 10.35 2.64 -7.64
CA ASP A 13 11.55 3.00 -6.86
C ASP A 13 11.26 3.17 -5.37
N TYR A 14 9.98 3.25 -5.00
CA TYR A 14 9.49 3.38 -3.64
C TYR A 14 8.08 2.81 -3.51
N LEU A 15 7.63 2.62 -2.27
CA LEU A 15 6.29 2.15 -1.92
C LEU A 15 5.61 3.17 -1.00
N GLU A 16 4.30 3.34 -1.17
CA GLU A 16 3.53 4.21 -0.29
C GLU A 16 3.00 3.40 0.89
N VAL A 17 3.24 3.89 2.10
CA VAL A 17 2.72 3.28 3.33
C VAL A 17 1.62 4.18 3.87
N VAL A 18 0.38 3.77 3.69
CA VAL A 18 -0.80 4.49 4.17
C VAL A 18 -1.07 4.05 5.61
N LYS A 19 -0.95 4.99 6.55
CA LYS A 19 -1.23 4.78 7.98
C LYS A 19 -2.53 5.44 8.46
N GLU A 20 -3.07 6.36 7.68
CA GLU A 20 -4.30 7.08 7.99
C GLU A 20 -5.15 7.12 6.72
N GLU A 21 -6.42 6.72 6.83
CA GLU A 21 -7.40 6.85 5.76
C GLU A 21 -8.45 7.88 6.18
N ILE A 22 -8.89 8.71 5.23
CA ILE A 22 -10.00 9.65 5.45
C ILE A 22 -11.18 9.17 4.62
N THR A 23 -12.28 8.85 5.29
CA THR A 23 -13.49 8.31 4.67
C THR A 23 -14.65 9.29 4.81
N TRP A 24 -15.59 9.22 3.87
CA TRP A 24 -16.84 9.97 3.92
C TRP A 24 -17.93 9.10 4.55
N ASN A 25 -18.55 9.56 5.63
CA ASN A 25 -19.58 8.80 6.34
C ASN A 25 -21.02 9.09 5.90
N GLY A 26 -21.20 9.93 4.87
CA GLY A 26 -22.49 10.45 4.42
C GLY A 26 -22.72 11.93 4.76
N GLU A 27 -22.01 12.47 5.76
CA GLU A 27 -22.19 13.84 6.25
C GLU A 27 -20.88 14.65 6.36
N SER A 28 -19.77 14.00 6.74
CA SER A 28 -18.46 14.65 6.87
C SER A 28 -17.30 13.71 6.54
N TRP A 29 -16.13 14.31 6.26
CA TRP A 29 -14.86 13.59 6.16
C TRP A 29 -14.35 13.29 7.57
N GLN A 30 -14.06 12.03 7.84
CA GLN A 30 -13.53 11.58 9.12
C GLN A 30 -12.33 10.66 8.91
N LYS A 31 -11.43 10.61 9.88
CA LYS A 31 -10.39 9.59 9.91
C LYS A 31 -11.03 8.23 10.15
N ASP A 32 -10.58 7.21 9.43
CA ASP A 32 -10.93 5.84 9.76
C ASP A 32 -9.96 5.31 10.82
N ASP A 33 -10.45 5.23 12.06
CA ASP A 33 -9.70 4.69 13.19
C ASP A 33 -9.39 3.18 13.04
N LYS A 34 -10.02 2.51 12.06
CA LYS A 34 -9.76 1.11 11.72
C LYS A 34 -8.83 0.96 10.52
N ALA A 35 -8.32 2.06 9.96
CA ALA A 35 -7.40 2.00 8.84
C ALA A 35 -6.20 1.12 9.21
N VAL A 36 -6.12 -0.06 8.59
CA VAL A 36 -4.97 -0.93 8.70
C VAL A 36 -3.87 -0.33 7.85
N ARG A 37 -2.62 -0.47 8.31
CA ARG A 37 -1.46 -0.07 7.53
C ARG A 37 -1.50 -0.78 6.17
N ALA A 38 -1.77 -0.02 5.12
CA ALA A 38 -1.78 -0.53 3.75
C ALA A 38 -0.50 -0.10 3.04
N ILE A 39 0.06 -0.98 2.21
CA ILE A 39 1.18 -0.64 1.33
C ILE A 39 0.62 -0.58 -0.09
N ARG A 40 0.90 0.50 -0.82
CA ARG A 40 0.32 0.75 -2.14
C ARG A 40 1.39 1.04 -3.19
N CYS A 41 1.07 0.71 -4.44
CA CYS A 41 1.83 1.15 -5.60
C CYS A 41 1.69 2.67 -5.77
N PRO A 42 2.80 3.42 -5.92
CA PRO A 42 2.73 4.88 -6.06
C PRO A 42 2.04 5.35 -7.35
N GLU A 43 2.00 4.50 -8.39
CA GLU A 43 1.46 4.87 -9.70
C GLU A 43 -0.03 4.55 -9.84
N CYS A 44 -0.45 3.34 -9.47
CA CYS A 44 -1.87 2.93 -9.61
C CYS A 44 -2.66 3.00 -8.31
N SER A 45 -2.00 3.25 -7.17
CA SER A 45 -2.60 3.24 -5.83
C SER A 45 -3.24 1.91 -5.44
N ASP A 46 -3.02 0.82 -6.18
CA ASP A 46 -3.45 -0.52 -5.79
C ASP A 46 -2.72 -0.95 -4.52
N GLU A 47 -3.46 -1.62 -3.64
CA GLU A 47 -2.94 -2.23 -2.43
C GLU A 47 -2.12 -3.46 -2.76
N LEU A 48 -0.93 -3.55 -2.17
CA LEU A 48 0.01 -4.66 -2.31
C LEU A 48 -0.09 -5.53 -1.06
N ASP A 49 -0.43 -6.81 -1.26
CA ASP A 49 -0.53 -7.76 -0.16
C ASP A 49 0.85 -8.34 0.24
N THR A 50 0.87 -9.20 1.25
CA THR A 50 2.12 -9.84 1.71
C THR A 50 2.81 -10.68 0.63
N GLY A 51 2.06 -11.25 -0.32
CA GLY A 51 2.59 -11.98 -1.46
C GLY A 51 3.23 -11.06 -2.48
N ASP A 52 2.56 -9.96 -2.83
CA ASP A 52 3.11 -8.94 -3.74
C ASP A 52 4.41 -8.34 -3.20
N LEU A 53 4.41 -7.99 -1.92
CA LEU A 53 5.58 -7.44 -1.24
C LEU A 53 6.74 -8.44 -1.19
N ALA A 54 6.46 -9.73 -1.03
CA ALA A 54 7.47 -10.78 -1.10
C ALA A 54 8.06 -10.93 -2.52
N LEU A 55 7.24 -10.81 -3.57
CA LEU A 55 7.71 -10.83 -4.97
C LEU A 55 8.62 -9.63 -5.27
N LEU A 56 8.31 -8.48 -4.68
CA LEU A 56 9.11 -7.25 -4.77
C LEU A 56 10.39 -7.28 -3.91
N GLY A 57 10.56 -8.31 -3.08
CA GLY A 57 11.72 -8.46 -2.20
C GLY A 57 11.69 -7.51 -0.99
N VAL A 58 10.51 -7.03 -0.59
CA VAL A 58 10.34 -6.16 0.58
C VAL A 58 10.61 -6.97 1.86
N PRO A 59 11.53 -6.51 2.74
CA PRO A 59 11.80 -7.19 4.00
C PRO A 59 10.56 -7.27 4.90
N VAL A 60 10.30 -8.46 5.47
CA VAL A 60 9.14 -8.72 6.34
C VAL A 60 9.06 -7.78 7.56
N GLU A 61 10.21 -7.32 8.04
CA GLU A 61 10.34 -6.38 9.15
C GLU A 61 9.65 -5.04 8.85
N ILE A 62 9.62 -4.61 7.58
CA ILE A 62 8.95 -3.39 7.13
C ILE A 62 7.43 -3.60 7.06
N ILE A 63 6.99 -4.84 6.77
CA ILE A 63 5.59 -5.22 6.59
C ILE A 63 4.85 -5.31 7.94
N VAL A 64 5.51 -5.82 8.98
CA VAL A 64 4.90 -6.13 10.30
C VAL A 64 5.01 -4.95 11.30
N GLY A 65 5.78 -3.91 10.96
CA GLY A 65 6.06 -2.76 11.84
C GLY A 65 4.91 -1.77 12.07
#